data_AF-A0A2V4DXF6-F1
#
_entry.id   AF-A0A2V4DXF6-F1
#
_cell.length_a   1.000
_cell.length_b   1.000
_cell.length_c   1.000
_cell.angle_alpha   90.00
_cell.angle_beta   90.00
_cell.angle_gamma   90.00
#
_symmetry.space_group_name_H-M   'P 1'
#
loop_
_entity.id
_entity.type
_entity.pdbx_description
1 polymer ?
#
loop_
_entity_poly.entity_id
_entity_poly.type
_entity_poly.pdbx_seq_one_letter_code
_entity_poly.pdbx_strand_id
1 'polypeptide(L)'
;MQSNLTSNSRYYQVITGYITDLELYDNYQNFIQARTLANRPDFNVSSIGHLDKVFNENNYMKSIKVRREDGSLIQNIEQYFCFKLGDKVIEGVFCRAFFNIGDYVEVVVDQIEGENYFAYALRRPVDHYLWLHPYATMGTDLAKRKKKEYLSLIPLIIFSSFGIAGAFIFVYMLMLAYSLKSIGHLIIAVLALLFFLPVRFYYSTFKTLESGSPVADKIFATLGYVNPKNFTIDRECDFFIDKLNFLFKQYEANYSGSLTNLEELYEEFIDYYRNQQSDDETEDDILLKHFLSDEPPGARWVYIYRTATVIPSYITVIHTESSNDKVES
;
A
#
# COMPACT_ATOMS: atom_id res chain seq x y z
N MET A 1 -10.64 -8.79 -26.93
CA MET A 1 -11.11 -7.39 -26.88
C MET A 1 -10.23 -6.65 -25.87
N GLN A 2 -9.72 -5.47 -26.21
CA GLN A 2 -8.91 -4.65 -25.31
C GLN A 2 -9.84 -4.05 -24.26
N SER A 3 -9.66 -4.39 -22.98
CA SER A 3 -10.39 -3.76 -21.89
C SER A 3 -10.12 -2.26 -21.87
N ASN A 4 -11.14 -1.42 -21.75
CA ASN A 4 -11.05 0.05 -21.70
C ASN A 4 -10.41 0.60 -20.40
N LEU A 5 -9.79 -0.25 -19.57
CA LEU A 5 -9.08 0.07 -18.32
C LEU A 5 -7.84 0.98 -18.47
N THR A 6 -7.72 1.62 -19.63
CA THR A 6 -6.76 2.67 -19.95
C THR A 6 -7.49 3.82 -20.62
N SER A 7 -8.62 4.28 -20.07
CA SER A 7 -9.19 5.53 -20.54
C SER A 7 -8.08 6.58 -20.41
N ASN A 8 -7.73 7.25 -21.53
CA ASN A 8 -6.66 8.26 -21.64
C ASN A 8 -6.94 9.51 -20.76
N SER A 9 -7.92 9.42 -19.86
CA SER A 9 -8.23 10.42 -18.85
C SER A 9 -7.10 10.51 -17.84
N ARG A 10 -6.71 11.76 -17.57
CA ARG A 10 -5.76 12.12 -16.51
C ARG A 10 -6.27 11.74 -15.11
N TYR A 11 -7.56 11.45 -14.95
CA TYR A 11 -8.22 11.20 -13.67
C TYR A 11 -9.14 9.97 -13.73
N TYR A 12 -9.33 9.33 -12.58
CA TYR A 12 -10.35 8.30 -12.39
C TYR A 12 -11.72 8.96 -12.18
N GLN A 13 -12.77 8.14 -12.17
CA GLN A 13 -14.12 8.56 -11.77
C GLN A 13 -14.32 8.24 -10.29
N VAL A 14 -15.33 8.84 -9.67
CA VAL A 14 -15.76 8.47 -8.32
C VAL A 14 -17.21 7.98 -8.36
N ILE A 15 -17.49 6.86 -7.72
CA ILE A 15 -18.86 6.39 -7.47
C ILE A 15 -19.11 6.44 -5.96
N THR A 16 -20.26 6.98 -5.55
CA THR A 16 -20.64 7.08 -4.14
C THR A 16 -21.96 6.36 -3.87
N GLY A 17 -22.09 5.77 -2.67
CA GLY A 17 -23.32 5.16 -2.19
C GLY A 17 -23.08 4.09 -1.14
N TYR A 18 -24.14 3.35 -0.81
CA TYR A 18 -24.11 2.26 0.16
C TYR A 18 -23.73 0.93 -0.48
N ILE A 19 -22.83 0.20 0.18
CA ILE A 19 -22.42 -1.15 -0.24
C ILE A 19 -23.60 -2.11 -0.12
N THR A 20 -23.88 -2.82 -1.20
CA THR A 20 -24.82 -3.96 -1.27
C THR A 20 -24.14 -5.16 -1.93
N ASP A 21 -24.66 -6.37 -1.74
CA ASP A 21 -24.17 -7.60 -2.39
C ASP A 21 -22.65 -7.82 -2.27
N LEU A 22 -22.09 -7.66 -1.07
CA LEU A 22 -20.65 -7.80 -0.83
C LEU A 22 -20.20 -9.27 -0.85
N GLU A 23 -19.21 -9.55 -1.69
CA GLU A 23 -18.51 -10.82 -1.81
C GLU A 23 -17.01 -10.61 -1.63
N LEU A 24 -16.37 -11.44 -0.80
CA LEU A 24 -14.93 -11.39 -0.53
C LEU A 24 -14.27 -12.69 -0.97
N TYR A 25 -13.08 -12.58 -1.55
CA TYR A 25 -12.32 -13.70 -2.09
C TYR A 25 -10.86 -13.66 -1.65
N ASP A 26 -10.41 -14.74 -1.03
CA ASP A 26 -9.06 -14.84 -0.47
C ASP A 26 -7.96 -15.12 -1.50
N ASN A 27 -8.34 -15.51 -2.72
CA ASN A 27 -7.39 -15.81 -3.78
C ASN A 27 -7.92 -15.49 -5.18
N TYR A 28 -6.97 -15.26 -6.08
CA TYR A 28 -7.22 -14.89 -7.47
C TYR A 28 -8.09 -15.89 -8.22
N GLN A 29 -7.89 -17.20 -8.01
CA GLN A 29 -8.60 -18.24 -8.78
C GLN A 29 -10.09 -18.25 -8.45
N ASN A 30 -10.43 -18.17 -7.17
CA ASN A 30 -11.82 -18.09 -6.72
C ASN A 30 -12.50 -16.83 -7.26
N PHE A 31 -11.80 -15.69 -7.24
CA PHE A 31 -12.29 -14.44 -7.80
C PHE A 31 -12.59 -14.56 -9.30
N ILE A 32 -11.64 -15.05 -10.10
CA ILE A 32 -11.85 -15.24 -11.54
C ILE A 32 -12.99 -16.22 -11.82
N GLN A 33 -13.05 -17.34 -11.09
CA GLN A 33 -14.12 -18.33 -11.25
C GLN A 33 -15.50 -17.71 -10.99
N ALA A 34 -15.65 -16.94 -9.90
CA ALA A 34 -16.91 -16.27 -9.58
C ALA A 34 -17.32 -15.27 -10.68
N ARG A 35 -16.37 -14.52 -11.22
CA ARG A 35 -16.61 -13.59 -12.34
C ARG A 35 -17.06 -14.31 -13.60
N THR A 36 -16.45 -15.46 -13.93
CA THR A 36 -16.88 -16.30 -15.04
C THR A 36 -18.30 -16.83 -14.84
N LEU A 37 -18.63 -17.32 -13.65
CA LEU A 37 -19.98 -17.81 -13.32
C LEU A 37 -21.04 -16.72 -13.39
N ALA A 38 -20.68 -15.49 -13.02
CA ALA A 38 -21.54 -14.31 -13.12
C ALA A 38 -21.59 -13.68 -14.52
N ASN A 39 -20.98 -14.30 -15.55
CA ASN A 39 -20.89 -13.80 -16.93
C ASN A 39 -20.38 -12.34 -17.01
N ARG A 40 -19.40 -11.99 -16.17
CA ARG A 40 -18.84 -10.63 -16.15
C ARG A 40 -17.90 -10.38 -17.34
N PRO A 41 -17.74 -9.12 -17.79
CA PRO A 41 -16.81 -8.76 -18.86
C PRO A 41 -15.39 -9.26 -18.58
N ASP A 42 -14.74 -9.82 -19.59
CA ASP A 42 -13.37 -10.32 -19.46
C ASP A 42 -12.36 -9.17 -19.48
N PHE A 43 -11.43 -9.17 -18.53
CA PHE A 43 -10.28 -8.28 -18.54
C PHE A 43 -9.10 -8.90 -17.80
N ASN A 44 -7.89 -8.49 -18.20
CA ASN A 44 -6.68 -8.97 -17.57
C ASN A 44 -6.40 -8.23 -16.24
N VAL A 45 -6.93 -8.77 -15.14
CA VAL A 45 -6.72 -8.26 -13.77
C VAL A 45 -5.23 -8.07 -13.46
N SER A 46 -4.36 -9.00 -13.85
CA SER A 46 -2.92 -8.90 -13.57
C SER A 46 -2.23 -7.71 -14.23
N SER A 47 -2.81 -7.19 -15.32
CA SER A 47 -2.29 -6.01 -16.02
C SER A 47 -2.75 -4.68 -15.41
N ILE A 48 -3.72 -4.71 -14.50
CA ILE A 48 -4.20 -3.50 -13.84
C ILE A 48 -3.17 -3.05 -12.81
N GLY A 49 -2.78 -1.77 -12.88
CA GLY A 49 -2.10 -1.09 -11.78
C GLY A 49 -0.77 -1.73 -11.32
N HIS A 50 -0.13 -2.52 -12.18
CA HIS A 50 1.05 -3.34 -11.86
C HIS A 50 0.81 -4.46 -10.84
N LEU A 51 -0.40 -5.02 -10.77
CA LEU A 51 -0.72 -6.16 -9.91
C LEU A 51 0.18 -7.39 -10.19
N ASP A 52 0.74 -7.52 -11.39
CA ASP A 52 1.78 -8.50 -11.70
C ASP A 52 3.00 -8.40 -10.76
N LYS A 53 3.45 -7.19 -10.42
CA LYS A 53 4.58 -6.95 -9.51
C LYS A 53 4.21 -7.25 -8.07
N VAL A 54 3.00 -6.83 -7.69
CA VAL A 54 2.36 -7.08 -6.40
C VAL A 54 2.32 -8.60 -6.10
N PHE A 55 1.86 -9.40 -7.06
CA PHE A 55 1.83 -10.86 -6.91
C PHE A 55 3.22 -11.48 -6.73
N ASN A 56 4.22 -10.99 -7.46
CA ASN A 56 5.59 -11.48 -7.34
C ASN A 56 6.17 -11.20 -5.94
N GLU A 57 5.96 -10.00 -5.42
CA GLU A 57 6.41 -9.63 -4.08
C GLU A 57 5.69 -10.42 -2.98
N ASN A 58 4.38 -10.61 -3.09
CA ASN A 58 3.64 -11.42 -2.13
C ASN A 58 4.09 -12.89 -2.12
N ASN A 59 4.37 -13.46 -3.28
CA ASN A 59 4.91 -14.81 -3.37
C ASN A 59 6.31 -14.90 -2.73
N TYR A 60 7.14 -13.87 -2.91
CA TYR A 60 8.44 -13.75 -2.24
C TYR A 60 8.28 -13.64 -0.71
N MET A 61 7.39 -12.77 -0.21
CA MET A 61 7.13 -12.61 1.23
C MET A 61 6.58 -13.89 1.87
N LYS A 62 5.66 -14.61 1.19
CA LYS A 62 5.17 -15.93 1.63
C LYS A 62 6.29 -16.95 1.79
N SER A 63 7.33 -16.87 0.93
CA SER A 63 8.47 -17.79 0.98
C SER A 63 9.41 -17.53 2.16
N ILE A 64 9.44 -16.31 2.70
CA ILE A 64 10.37 -15.91 3.77
C ILE A 64 9.81 -16.19 5.18
N LYS A 65 8.54 -16.58 5.34
CA LYS A 65 7.89 -16.76 6.66
C LYS A 65 8.21 -15.59 7.60
N VAL A 66 8.16 -14.35 7.10
CA VAL A 66 8.33 -13.20 7.99
C VAL A 66 7.22 -13.29 9.04
N ARG A 67 7.61 -13.37 10.31
CA ARG A 67 6.68 -13.38 11.45
C ARG A 67 6.65 -11.97 12.03
N ARG A 68 5.50 -11.55 12.56
CA ARG A 68 5.42 -10.43 13.50
C ARG A 68 6.26 -10.74 14.75
N GLU A 69 6.52 -9.73 15.57
CA GLU A 69 7.20 -9.88 16.86
C GLU A 69 6.48 -10.88 17.79
N ASP A 70 5.16 -11.02 17.65
CA ASP A 70 4.32 -12.02 18.33
C ASP A 70 4.42 -13.46 17.75
N GLY A 71 5.24 -13.68 16.73
CA GLY A 71 5.41 -15.00 16.09
C GLY A 71 4.32 -15.39 15.07
N SER A 72 3.32 -14.53 14.83
CA SER A 72 2.28 -14.74 13.81
C SER A 72 2.81 -14.46 12.41
N LEU A 73 2.33 -15.19 11.40
CA LEU A 73 2.73 -14.95 10.01
C LEU A 73 2.34 -13.54 9.58
N ILE A 74 3.27 -12.80 8.97
CA ILE A 74 2.93 -11.65 8.13
C ILE A 74 2.16 -12.22 6.93
N GLN A 75 0.86 -12.41 7.11
CA GLN A 75 -0.03 -12.64 6.00
C GLN A 75 0.11 -11.41 5.11
N ASN A 76 0.47 -11.62 3.84
CA ASN A 76 0.15 -10.69 2.79
C ASN A 76 -1.08 -11.20 2.03
N ILE A 77 -2.21 -10.50 1.85
CA ILE A 77 -2.85 -9.26 2.38
C ILE A 77 -3.93 -8.84 1.38
N GLU A 78 -3.73 -9.16 0.11
CA GLU A 78 -4.71 -8.92 -0.94
C GLU A 78 -5.96 -9.75 -0.73
N GLN A 79 -7.07 -9.06 -0.65
CA GLN A 79 -8.39 -9.63 -0.70
C GLN A 79 -9.09 -9.04 -1.90
N TYR A 80 -9.57 -9.91 -2.78
CA TYR A 80 -10.40 -9.48 -3.89
C TYR A 80 -11.81 -9.33 -3.38
N PHE A 81 -12.53 -8.39 -3.97
CA PHE A 81 -13.90 -8.14 -3.58
C PHE A 81 -14.75 -7.84 -4.79
N CYS A 82 -16.03 -8.06 -4.62
CA CYS A 82 -17.07 -7.55 -5.46
C CYS A 82 -18.17 -6.99 -4.57
N PHE A 83 -18.74 -5.85 -4.93
CA PHE A 83 -19.99 -5.37 -4.36
C PHE A 83 -20.75 -4.52 -5.37
N LYS A 84 -21.93 -4.07 -4.98
CA LYS A 84 -22.71 -3.10 -5.76
C LYS A 84 -22.90 -1.78 -5.04
N LEU A 85 -22.89 -0.71 -5.82
CA LEU A 85 -23.37 0.61 -5.45
C LEU A 85 -24.54 0.95 -6.39
N GLY A 86 -25.78 0.83 -5.89
CA GLY A 86 -26.96 0.80 -6.75
C GLY A 86 -26.87 -0.32 -7.79
N ASP A 87 -27.05 0.01 -9.07
CA ASP A 87 -26.96 -0.95 -10.17
C ASP A 87 -25.52 -1.20 -10.67
N LYS A 88 -24.51 -0.55 -10.07
CA LYS A 88 -23.12 -0.60 -10.52
C LYS A 88 -22.34 -1.68 -9.81
N VAL A 89 -21.71 -2.57 -10.57
CA VAL A 89 -20.85 -3.64 -10.05
C VAL A 89 -19.44 -3.09 -9.90
N ILE A 90 -18.94 -3.13 -8.67
CA ILE A 90 -17.60 -2.67 -8.30
C ILE A 90 -16.75 -3.90 -7.98
N GLU A 91 -15.68 -4.08 -8.73
CA GLU A 91 -14.71 -5.15 -8.53
C GLU A 91 -13.35 -4.55 -8.15
N GLY A 92 -12.58 -5.24 -7.31
CA GLY A 92 -11.26 -4.71 -6.96
C GLY A 92 -10.42 -5.65 -6.13
N VAL A 93 -9.26 -5.14 -5.76
CA VAL A 93 -8.33 -5.79 -4.86
C VAL A 93 -7.72 -4.74 -3.95
N PHE A 94 -7.79 -4.99 -2.64
CA PHE A 94 -7.15 -4.15 -1.63
C PHE A 94 -6.37 -4.99 -0.65
N CYS A 95 -5.53 -4.30 0.10
CA CYS A 95 -4.85 -4.87 1.23
C CYS A 95 -5.83 -5.06 2.41
N ARG A 96 -6.52 -6.20 2.44
CA ARG A 96 -7.67 -6.59 3.28
C ARG A 96 -8.88 -5.68 3.11
N ALA A 97 -10.04 -6.28 2.91
CA ALA A 97 -11.33 -5.58 2.82
C ALA A 97 -12.13 -5.87 4.10
N PHE A 98 -12.38 -4.84 4.90
CA PHE A 98 -13.20 -4.94 6.12
C PHE A 98 -14.35 -3.92 6.16
N PHE A 99 -14.71 -3.37 4.99
CA PHE A 99 -15.99 -2.69 4.81
C PHE A 99 -17.13 -3.72 4.77
N ASN A 100 -18.32 -3.29 5.15
CA ASN A 100 -19.49 -4.13 5.30
C ASN A 100 -20.64 -3.68 4.41
N ILE A 101 -21.63 -4.56 4.24
CA ILE A 101 -22.92 -4.19 3.66
C ILE A 101 -23.55 -3.07 4.50
N GLY A 102 -24.02 -2.02 3.84
CA GLY A 102 -24.58 -0.84 4.48
C GLY A 102 -23.57 0.28 4.79
N ASP A 103 -22.28 0.08 4.55
CA ASP A 103 -21.31 1.17 4.65
C ASP A 103 -21.50 2.16 3.49
N TYR A 104 -21.57 3.46 3.82
CA TYR A 104 -21.46 4.52 2.81
C TYR A 104 -19.99 4.70 2.41
N VAL A 105 -19.73 4.67 1.11
CA VAL A 105 -18.37 4.72 0.57
C VAL A 105 -18.26 5.64 -0.65
N GLU A 106 -17.06 6.15 -0.86
CA GLU A 106 -16.66 6.86 -2.07
C GLU A 106 -15.54 6.07 -2.75
N VAL A 107 -15.81 5.53 -3.93
CA VAL A 107 -14.91 4.60 -4.61
C VAL A 107 -14.31 5.26 -5.84
N VAL A 108 -12.98 5.31 -5.89
CA VAL A 108 -12.21 5.74 -7.06
C VAL A 108 -12.14 4.59 -8.04
N VAL A 109 -12.69 4.77 -9.25
CA VAL A 109 -12.87 3.68 -10.22
C VAL A 109 -12.43 4.03 -11.63
N ASP A 110 -12.15 3.01 -12.44
CA ASP A 110 -12.15 3.09 -13.89
C ASP A 110 -13.18 2.12 -14.48
N GLN A 111 -13.79 2.49 -15.59
CA GLN A 111 -14.86 1.69 -16.19
C GLN A 111 -14.26 0.53 -16.99
N ILE A 112 -14.83 -0.65 -16.79
CA ILE A 112 -14.42 -1.87 -17.50
C ILE A 112 -15.26 -1.98 -18.77
N GLU A 113 -16.55 -2.23 -18.58
CA GLU A 113 -17.57 -2.31 -19.63
C GLU A 113 -18.97 -2.23 -19.00
N GLY A 114 -19.85 -1.42 -19.60
CA GLY A 114 -21.21 -1.21 -19.09
C GLY A 114 -21.22 -0.69 -17.66
N GLU A 115 -21.99 -1.33 -16.78
CA GLU A 115 -22.09 -0.97 -15.36
C GLU A 115 -21.04 -1.67 -14.46
N ASN A 116 -19.97 -2.21 -15.06
CA ASN A 116 -18.87 -2.86 -14.33
C ASN A 116 -17.66 -1.94 -14.24
N TYR A 117 -17.13 -1.79 -13.02
CA TYR A 117 -16.06 -0.87 -12.68
C TYR A 117 -14.97 -1.56 -11.86
N PHE A 118 -13.73 -1.11 -12.04
CA PHE A 118 -12.60 -1.55 -11.23
C PHE A 118 -12.22 -0.48 -10.21
N ALA A 119 -12.15 -0.86 -8.94
CA ALA A 119 -11.80 0.02 -7.83
C ALA A 119 -10.27 0.13 -7.64
N TYR A 120 -9.80 1.38 -7.56
CA TYR A 120 -8.41 1.73 -7.27
C TYR A 120 -8.20 2.32 -5.88
N ALA A 121 -9.24 2.91 -5.30
CA ALA A 121 -9.25 3.35 -3.90
C ALA A 121 -10.68 3.41 -3.38
N LEU A 122 -10.84 3.36 -2.07
CA LEU A 122 -12.14 3.48 -1.41
C LEU A 122 -11.98 4.32 -0.15
N ARG A 123 -12.81 5.35 0.01
CA ARG A 123 -12.96 6.09 1.27
C ARG A 123 -14.23 5.65 1.96
N ARG A 124 -14.17 5.49 3.28
CA ARG A 124 -15.33 5.39 4.16
C ARG A 124 -15.41 6.67 5.00
N PRO A 125 -16.30 7.63 4.66
CA PRO A 125 -16.30 8.93 5.29
C PRO A 125 -16.57 8.93 6.80
N VAL A 126 -17.38 8.00 7.31
CA VAL A 126 -17.79 7.98 8.73
C VAL A 126 -16.61 7.83 9.69
N ASP A 127 -15.52 7.18 9.27
CA ASP A 127 -14.39 6.85 10.12
C ASP A 127 -13.04 7.02 9.43
N HIS A 128 -13.03 7.79 8.34
CA HIS A 128 -11.82 8.27 7.68
C HIS A 128 -10.89 7.16 7.16
N TYR A 129 -11.40 5.95 6.95
CA TYR A 129 -10.60 4.90 6.34
C TYR A 129 -10.45 5.10 4.84
N LEU A 130 -9.22 4.87 4.38
CA LEU A 130 -8.82 4.88 2.98
C LEU A 130 -8.11 3.57 2.65
N TRP A 131 -8.75 2.80 1.77
CA TRP A 131 -8.14 1.68 1.08
C TRP A 131 -7.53 2.16 -0.22
N LEU A 132 -6.32 1.68 -0.50
CA LEU A 132 -5.61 1.96 -1.73
C LEU A 132 -5.36 0.66 -2.48
N HIS A 133 -5.32 0.76 -3.81
CA HIS A 133 -4.77 -0.28 -4.66
C HIS A 133 -3.40 -0.72 -4.11
N PRO A 134 -3.10 -2.03 -4.06
CA PRO A 134 -1.84 -2.51 -3.53
C PRO A 134 -0.65 -1.75 -4.12
N TYR A 135 0.27 -1.32 -3.24
CA TYR A 135 1.48 -0.57 -3.57
C TYR A 135 1.27 0.84 -4.17
N ALA A 136 0.04 1.35 -4.24
CA ALA A 136 -0.25 2.71 -4.70
C ALA A 136 -0.16 3.76 -3.57
N THR A 137 0.90 3.73 -2.77
CA THR A 137 1.04 4.51 -1.52
C THR A 137 1.83 5.82 -1.69
N MET A 138 2.47 6.01 -2.84
CA MET A 138 3.40 7.12 -3.08
C MET A 138 3.40 7.59 -4.53
N GLY A 139 3.37 8.91 -4.73
CA GLY A 139 3.44 9.52 -6.06
C GLY A 139 4.79 9.38 -6.74
N THR A 140 4.80 9.49 -8.07
CA THR A 140 5.94 9.17 -8.94
C THR A 140 7.16 10.06 -8.71
N ASP A 141 6.98 11.36 -8.50
CA ASP A 141 8.10 12.30 -8.32
C ASP A 141 8.76 12.09 -6.95
N LEU A 142 7.98 11.80 -5.91
CA LEU A 142 8.53 11.46 -4.60
C LEU A 142 9.27 10.12 -4.64
N ALA A 143 8.70 9.09 -5.29
CA ALA A 143 9.36 7.79 -5.46
C ALA A 143 10.71 7.92 -6.18
N LYS A 144 10.77 8.72 -7.26
CA LYS A 144 12.02 9.01 -7.97
C LYS A 144 13.05 9.73 -7.10
N ARG A 145 12.62 10.67 -6.26
CA ARG A 145 13.52 11.39 -5.35
C ARG A 145 14.07 10.48 -4.26
N LYS A 146 13.21 9.70 -3.58
CA LYS A 146 13.66 8.68 -2.60
C LYS A 146 14.62 7.68 -3.24
N LYS A 147 14.30 7.22 -4.46
CA LYS A 147 15.19 6.35 -5.24
C LYS A 147 16.54 7.01 -5.53
N LYS A 148 16.58 8.29 -5.87
CA LYS A 148 17.83 9.04 -6.10
C LYS A 148 18.64 9.22 -4.82
N GLU A 149 18.00 9.56 -3.71
CA GLU A 149 18.64 9.68 -2.39
C GLU A 149 19.25 8.34 -1.95
N TYR A 150 18.52 7.25 -2.15
CA TYR A 150 19.00 5.91 -1.83
C TYR A 150 20.09 5.43 -2.80
N LEU A 151 19.97 5.73 -4.11
CA LEU A 151 21.02 5.55 -5.12
C LEU A 151 22.15 6.60 -4.99
N SER A 152 22.28 7.24 -3.83
CA SER A 152 23.44 8.04 -3.45
C SER A 152 24.75 7.37 -3.88
N LEU A 153 25.73 8.20 -4.23
CA LEU A 153 27.04 7.76 -4.71
C LEU A 153 27.72 6.79 -3.73
N ILE A 154 27.45 6.90 -2.43
CA ILE A 154 28.13 6.12 -1.39
C ILE A 154 27.84 4.61 -1.51
N PRO A 155 26.58 4.13 -1.43
CA PRO A 155 26.29 2.72 -1.65
C PRO A 155 26.64 2.26 -3.07
N LEU A 156 26.49 3.12 -4.10
CA LEU A 156 26.92 2.78 -5.46
C LEU A 156 28.43 2.46 -5.53
N ILE A 157 29.28 3.28 -4.90
CA ILE A 157 30.72 3.08 -4.83
C ILE A 157 31.05 1.81 -4.06
N ILE A 158 30.39 1.58 -2.92
CA ILE A 158 30.61 0.38 -2.11
C ILE A 158 30.25 -0.87 -2.91
N PHE A 159 29.04 -0.99 -3.45
CA PHE A 159 28.62 -2.18 -4.19
C PHE A 159 29.41 -2.37 -5.49
N SER A 160 29.74 -1.30 -6.22
CA SER A 160 30.58 -1.40 -7.42
C SER A 160 32.00 -1.87 -7.10
N SER A 161 32.58 -1.44 -5.97
CA SER A 161 33.91 -1.91 -5.54
C SER A 161 33.94 -3.42 -5.28
N PHE A 162 32.88 -3.99 -4.69
CA PHE A 162 32.72 -5.43 -4.51
C PHE A 162 32.63 -6.17 -5.85
N GLY A 163 31.86 -5.65 -6.81
CA GLY A 163 31.76 -6.23 -8.15
C GLY A 163 33.09 -6.19 -8.91
N ILE A 164 33.84 -5.09 -8.81
CA ILE A 164 35.16 -4.94 -9.43
C ILE A 164 36.16 -5.92 -8.80
N ALA A 165 36.23 -5.99 -7.47
CA ALA A 165 37.09 -6.95 -6.78
C ALA A 165 36.76 -8.41 -7.16
N GLY A 166 35.48 -8.75 -7.23
CA GLY A 166 35.01 -10.05 -7.70
C GLY A 166 35.45 -10.38 -9.13
N ALA A 167 35.34 -9.42 -10.04
CA ALA A 167 35.79 -9.56 -11.43
C ALA A 167 37.30 -9.79 -11.53
N PHE A 168 38.09 -9.02 -10.76
CA PHE A 168 39.55 -9.19 -10.72
C PHE A 168 39.94 -10.57 -10.17
N ILE A 169 39.34 -11.00 -9.06
CA ILE A 169 39.58 -12.32 -8.47
C ILE A 169 39.18 -13.42 -9.46
N PHE A 170 38.03 -13.29 -10.12
CA PHE A 170 37.57 -14.25 -11.13
C PHE A 170 38.60 -14.43 -12.26
N VAL A 171 39.02 -13.33 -12.89
CA VAL A 171 39.97 -13.37 -14.02
C VAL A 171 41.34 -13.88 -13.57
N TYR A 172 41.83 -13.41 -12.43
CA TYR A 172 43.12 -13.83 -11.88
C TYR A 172 43.14 -15.33 -11.56
N MET A 173 42.09 -15.84 -10.91
CA MET A 173 41.99 -17.27 -10.59
C MET A 173 41.79 -18.14 -11.82
N LEU A 174 41.11 -17.62 -12.86
CA LEU A 174 40.99 -18.30 -14.16
C LEU A 174 42.37 -18.45 -14.84
N MET A 175 43.19 -17.39 -14.82
CA MET A 175 44.56 -17.42 -15.36
C MET A 175 45.46 -18.41 -14.58
N LEU A 176 45.39 -18.39 -13.24
CA LEU A 176 46.12 -19.34 -12.40
C LEU A 176 45.67 -20.78 -12.63
N ALA A 177 44.36 -21.02 -12.75
CA ALA A 177 43.83 -22.34 -13.04
C ALA A 177 44.37 -22.91 -14.35
N TYR A 178 44.43 -22.06 -15.40
CA TYR A 178 44.97 -22.43 -16.70
C TYR A 178 46.49 -22.72 -16.63
N SER A 179 47.24 -21.83 -15.97
CA SER A 179 48.71 -21.95 -15.86
C SER A 179 49.15 -23.14 -15.00
N LEU A 180 48.51 -23.34 -13.85
CA LEU A 180 48.86 -24.39 -12.88
C LEU A 180 48.10 -25.71 -13.10
N LYS A 181 47.21 -25.78 -14.10
CA LYS A 181 46.32 -26.93 -14.38
C LYS A 181 45.60 -27.43 -13.12
N SER A 182 45.10 -26.49 -12.31
CA SER A 182 44.55 -26.77 -10.98
C SER A 182 43.04 -26.56 -10.94
N ILE A 183 42.30 -27.63 -10.64
CA ILE A 183 40.84 -27.60 -10.48
C ILE A 183 40.44 -26.74 -9.27
N GLY A 184 41.25 -26.70 -8.21
CA GLY A 184 40.97 -25.88 -7.02
C GLY A 184 40.82 -24.39 -7.34
N HIS A 185 41.63 -23.88 -8.27
CA HIS A 185 41.55 -22.50 -8.71
C HIS A 185 40.32 -22.21 -9.59
N LEU A 186 39.82 -23.20 -10.35
CA LEU A 186 38.55 -23.09 -11.06
C LEU A 186 37.37 -22.97 -10.08
N ILE A 187 37.39 -23.72 -8.98
CA ILE A 187 36.34 -23.65 -7.94
C ILE A 187 36.34 -22.25 -7.31
N ILE A 188 37.50 -21.71 -6.98
CA ILE A 188 37.61 -20.35 -6.40
C ILE A 188 37.17 -19.29 -7.42
N ALA A 189 37.49 -19.46 -8.71
CA ALA A 189 36.99 -18.57 -9.76
C ALA A 189 35.45 -18.58 -9.79
N VAL A 190 34.81 -19.74 -9.75
CA VAL A 190 33.33 -19.82 -9.69
C VAL A 190 32.78 -19.16 -8.43
N LEU A 191 33.42 -19.34 -7.26
CA LEU A 191 33.02 -18.68 -6.02
C LEU A 191 33.16 -17.15 -6.08
N ALA A 192 34.12 -16.62 -6.86
CA ALA A 192 34.26 -15.19 -7.08
C ALA A 192 33.02 -14.56 -7.75
N LEU A 193 32.20 -15.36 -8.45
CA LEU A 193 30.93 -14.88 -9.00
C LEU A 193 29.91 -14.50 -7.92
N LEU A 194 30.05 -15.01 -6.69
CA LEU A 194 29.18 -14.63 -5.56
C LEU A 194 29.33 -13.15 -5.19
N PHE A 195 30.45 -12.50 -5.52
CA PHE A 195 30.65 -11.06 -5.32
C PHE A 195 29.74 -10.18 -6.19
N PHE A 196 29.12 -10.75 -7.23
CA PHE A 196 28.09 -10.05 -8.01
C PHE A 196 26.70 -10.14 -7.37
N LEU A 197 26.48 -11.01 -6.38
CA LEU A 197 25.18 -11.14 -5.72
C LEU A 197 24.78 -9.86 -4.99
N PRO A 198 25.63 -9.20 -4.17
CA PRO A 198 25.27 -7.93 -3.53
C PRO A 198 24.90 -6.84 -4.54
N VAL A 199 25.62 -6.77 -5.67
CA VAL A 199 25.31 -5.83 -6.77
C VAL A 199 23.94 -6.16 -7.37
N ARG A 200 23.68 -7.43 -7.67
CA ARG A 200 22.39 -7.87 -8.21
C ARG A 200 21.24 -7.62 -7.25
N PHE A 201 21.40 -7.95 -5.97
CA PHE A 201 20.40 -7.70 -4.93
C PHE A 201 20.13 -6.20 -4.78
N TYR A 202 21.19 -5.39 -4.71
CA TYR A 202 21.09 -3.93 -4.69
C TYR A 202 20.24 -3.44 -5.86
N TYR A 203 20.61 -3.76 -7.12
CA TYR A 203 19.85 -3.34 -8.30
C TYR A 203 18.42 -3.90 -8.38
N SER A 204 18.19 -5.12 -7.90
CA SER A 204 16.88 -5.79 -7.93
C SER A 204 15.87 -5.10 -7.00
N THR A 205 16.31 -4.72 -5.79
CA THR A 205 15.47 -4.02 -4.79
C THR A 205 15.01 -2.64 -5.27
N PHE A 206 15.56 -2.09 -6.35
CA PHE A 206 15.12 -0.79 -6.90
C PHE A 206 14.09 -0.86 -8.02
N LYS A 207 13.88 -2.03 -8.64
CA LYS A 207 12.82 -2.16 -9.65
C LYS A 207 11.42 -2.07 -9.02
N THR A 208 11.33 -2.31 -7.72
CA THR A 208 10.10 -2.35 -6.93
C THR A 208 9.70 -0.98 -6.36
N LEU A 209 10.65 -0.06 -6.14
CA LEU A 209 10.35 1.26 -5.55
C LEU A 209 9.39 2.16 -6.37
N GLU A 210 9.19 1.86 -7.65
CA GLU A 210 8.29 2.62 -8.54
C GLU A 210 6.97 1.89 -8.83
N SER A 211 6.79 0.64 -8.38
CA SER A 211 5.56 -0.11 -8.65
C SER A 211 4.37 0.53 -7.94
N GLY A 212 3.28 0.77 -8.68
CA GLY A 212 2.08 1.40 -8.15
C GLY A 212 2.11 2.93 -8.14
N SER A 213 3.26 3.58 -8.27
CA SER A 213 3.34 5.05 -8.21
C SER A 213 2.55 5.81 -9.30
N PRO A 214 2.45 5.35 -10.57
CA PRO A 214 1.59 6.02 -11.55
C PRO A 214 0.10 5.88 -11.23
N VAL A 215 -0.28 4.77 -10.58
CA VAL A 215 -1.66 4.55 -10.10
C VAL A 215 -1.95 5.50 -8.94
N ALA A 216 -1.01 5.61 -8.00
CA ALA A 216 -1.08 6.52 -6.86
C ALA A 216 -1.25 7.97 -7.31
N ASP A 217 -0.48 8.44 -8.32
CA ASP A 217 -0.64 9.77 -8.90
C ASP A 217 -2.09 10.04 -9.31
N LYS A 218 -2.72 9.09 -10.02
CA LYS A 218 -4.08 9.23 -10.53
C LYS A 218 -5.11 9.12 -9.41
N ILE A 219 -4.93 8.22 -8.43
CA ILE A 219 -5.77 8.15 -7.22
C ILE A 219 -5.72 9.48 -6.46
N PHE A 220 -4.53 9.94 -6.07
CA PHE A 220 -4.37 11.16 -5.27
C PHE A 220 -4.89 12.39 -6.00
N ALA A 221 -4.65 12.50 -7.31
CA ALA A 221 -5.21 13.57 -8.12
C ALA A 221 -6.74 13.54 -8.18
N THR A 222 -7.34 12.33 -8.24
CA THR A 222 -8.80 12.15 -8.28
C THR A 222 -9.45 12.46 -6.95
N LEU A 223 -8.80 12.10 -5.84
CA LEU A 223 -9.26 12.42 -4.50
C LEU A 223 -9.11 13.91 -4.14
N GLY A 224 -8.25 14.65 -4.86
CA GLY A 224 -8.06 16.09 -4.68
C GLY A 224 -6.82 16.49 -3.87
N TYR A 225 -5.89 15.57 -3.64
CA TYR A 225 -4.65 15.86 -2.91
C TYR A 225 -3.80 16.90 -3.63
N VAL A 226 -3.25 17.83 -2.86
CA VAL A 226 -2.33 18.85 -3.37
C VAL A 226 -1.00 18.19 -3.76
N ASN A 227 -0.54 18.46 -4.98
CA ASN A 227 0.72 17.93 -5.53
C ASN A 227 0.79 16.38 -5.47
N PRO A 228 -0.11 15.68 -6.18
CA PRO A 228 -0.30 14.22 -6.05
C PRO A 228 0.96 13.41 -6.37
N LYS A 229 1.78 13.87 -7.32
CA LYS A 229 3.05 13.22 -7.68
C LYS A 229 4.09 13.25 -6.58
N ASN A 230 3.94 14.19 -5.64
CA ASN A 230 4.86 14.38 -4.54
C ASN A 230 4.23 14.05 -3.18
N PHE A 231 3.08 13.38 -3.19
CA PHE A 231 2.37 12.96 -2.00
C PHE A 231 2.73 11.51 -1.64
N THR A 232 2.60 11.18 -0.36
CA THR A 232 2.65 9.80 0.13
C THR A 232 1.69 9.69 1.29
N ILE A 233 0.95 8.58 1.33
CA ILE A 233 -0.03 8.34 2.39
C ILE A 233 0.64 8.19 3.76
N ASP A 234 1.91 7.78 3.78
CA ASP A 234 2.72 7.68 5.01
C ASP A 234 2.79 9.03 5.75
N ARG A 235 2.64 10.17 5.06
CA ARG A 235 2.58 11.50 5.73
C ARG A 235 1.40 11.63 6.68
N GLU A 236 0.27 11.00 6.38
CA GLU A 236 -0.89 11.00 7.29
C GLU A 236 -0.56 10.19 8.56
N CYS A 237 0.13 9.06 8.40
CA CYS A 237 0.61 8.25 9.54
C CYS A 237 1.69 8.98 10.35
N ASP A 238 2.65 9.63 9.68
CA ASP A 238 3.74 10.38 10.33
C ASP A 238 3.18 11.48 11.24
N PHE A 239 2.10 12.15 10.82
CA PHE A 239 1.42 13.16 11.64
C PHE A 239 0.91 12.58 12.97
N PHE A 240 0.26 11.42 12.93
CA PHE A 240 -0.23 10.75 14.14
C PHE A 240 0.91 10.30 15.04
N ILE A 241 1.98 9.74 14.46
CA ILE A 241 3.20 9.33 15.19
C ILE A 241 3.85 10.55 15.87
N ASP A 242 4.02 11.66 15.16
CA ASP A 242 4.60 12.89 15.70
C ASP A 242 3.75 13.47 16.83
N LYS A 243 2.42 13.50 16.65
CA LYS A 243 1.47 13.94 17.68
C LYS A 243 1.54 13.05 18.92
N LEU A 244 1.57 11.73 18.73
CA LEU A 244 1.67 10.76 19.81
C LEU A 244 2.98 10.91 20.59
N ASN A 245 4.11 11.05 19.88
CA ASN A 245 5.41 11.29 20.50
C ASN A 245 5.45 12.60 21.28
N PHE A 246 4.80 13.64 20.77
CA PHE A 246 4.67 14.92 21.47
C PHE A 246 3.86 14.78 22.77
N LEU A 247 2.70 14.11 22.71
CA LEU A 247 1.86 13.85 23.88
C LEU A 247 2.56 12.96 24.90
N PHE A 248 3.27 11.93 24.46
CA PHE A 248 4.05 11.06 25.33
C PHE A 248 5.13 11.84 26.09
N LYS A 249 5.87 12.75 25.42
CA LYS A 249 6.85 13.61 26.09
C LYS A 249 6.23 14.51 27.15
N GLN A 250 5.01 15.00 26.92
CA GLN A 250 4.28 15.78 27.93
C GLN A 250 3.84 14.91 29.11
N TYR A 251 3.40 13.69 28.84
CA TYR A 251 3.05 12.71 29.87
C TYR A 251 4.28 12.37 30.72
N GLU A 252 5.40 12.01 30.09
CA GLU A 252 6.67 11.69 30.72
C GLU A 252 7.18 12.83 31.62
N ALA A 253 7.12 14.08 31.14
CA ALA A 253 7.56 15.24 31.90
C ALA A 253 6.73 15.52 33.16
N ASN A 254 5.45 15.10 33.18
CA ASN A 254 4.54 15.26 34.31
C ASN A 254 4.33 13.95 35.10
N TYR A 255 5.02 12.88 34.72
CA TYR A 255 4.85 11.57 35.32
C TYR A 255 5.41 11.57 36.74
N SER A 256 4.58 11.18 37.70
CA SER A 256 4.93 11.08 39.12
C SER A 256 4.85 9.65 39.66
N GLY A 257 4.62 8.68 38.78
CA GLY A 257 4.56 7.27 39.12
C GLY A 257 5.94 6.63 39.31
N SER A 258 5.96 5.31 39.55
CA SER A 258 7.17 4.56 39.90
C SER A 258 7.81 3.82 38.72
N LEU A 259 7.21 3.86 37.53
CA LEU A 259 7.79 3.20 36.35
C LEU A 259 9.09 3.89 35.95
N THR A 260 10.14 3.09 35.79
CA THR A 260 11.45 3.52 35.30
C THR A 260 11.79 2.94 33.92
N ASN A 261 11.01 1.96 33.46
CA ASN A 261 11.14 1.38 32.13
C ASN A 261 10.33 2.24 31.15
N LEU A 262 11.00 2.75 30.11
CA LEU A 262 10.40 3.61 29.10
C LEU A 262 9.29 2.91 28.31
N GLU A 263 9.44 1.61 28.05
CA GLU A 263 8.47 0.80 27.30
C GLU A 263 7.18 0.61 28.12
N GLU A 264 7.30 0.26 29.40
CA GLU A 264 6.15 0.14 30.31
C GLU A 264 5.45 1.50 30.51
N LEU A 265 6.22 2.59 30.60
CA LEU A 265 5.66 3.95 30.70
C LEU A 265 4.90 4.35 29.43
N TYR A 266 5.41 3.96 28.27
CA TYR A 266 4.75 4.21 27.00
C TYR A 266 3.43 3.44 26.89
N GLU A 267 3.41 2.16 27.24
CA GLU A 267 2.18 1.36 27.27
C GLU A 267 1.14 1.96 28.25
N GLU A 268 1.56 2.37 29.45
CA GLU A 268 0.68 3.05 30.41
C GLU A 268 0.09 4.34 29.81
N PHE A 269 0.91 5.14 29.13
CA PHE A 269 0.46 6.35 28.43
C PHE A 269 -0.56 6.03 27.34
N ILE A 270 -0.32 5.00 26.53
CA ILE A 270 -1.22 4.61 25.44
C ILE A 270 -2.58 4.18 26.01
N ASP A 271 -2.60 3.38 27.07
CA ASP A 271 -3.82 2.97 27.75
C ASP A 271 -4.55 4.15 28.39
N TYR A 272 -3.81 5.05 29.05
CA TYR A 272 -4.37 6.28 29.61
C TYR A 272 -5.02 7.14 28.53
N TYR A 273 -4.30 7.40 27.43
CA TYR A 273 -4.78 8.27 26.35
C TYR A 273 -5.98 7.69 25.62
N ARG A 274 -6.02 6.38 25.36
CA ARG A 274 -7.17 5.72 24.72
C ARG A 274 -8.45 5.85 25.56
N ASN A 275 -8.33 5.72 26.88
CA ASN A 275 -9.47 5.73 27.79
C ASN A 275 -9.87 7.12 28.27
N GLN A 276 -9.06 8.14 28.00
CA GLN A 276 -9.39 9.52 28.32
C GLN A 276 -10.61 9.94 27.51
N GLN A 277 -11.67 10.41 28.19
CA GLN A 277 -12.80 11.11 27.57
C GLN A 277 -12.67 12.58 27.92
N SER A 278 -12.56 13.43 26.91
CA SER A 278 -12.55 14.88 27.06
C SER A 278 -13.68 15.49 26.26
N ASP A 279 -14.45 16.38 26.89
CA ASP A 279 -15.56 17.10 26.23
C ASP A 279 -15.06 18.05 25.11
N ASP A 280 -13.76 18.40 25.12
CA ASP A 280 -13.09 19.27 24.14
C ASP A 280 -12.21 18.51 23.13
N GLU A 281 -12.51 17.25 22.83
CA GLU A 281 -11.72 16.48 21.85
C GLU A 281 -11.74 17.10 20.45
N THR A 282 -10.55 17.35 19.90
CA THR A 282 -10.41 17.78 18.51
C THR A 282 -10.60 16.59 17.55
N GLU A 283 -10.97 16.85 16.30
CA GLU A 283 -11.05 15.81 15.27
C GLU A 283 -9.74 15.02 15.15
N ASP A 284 -8.59 15.70 15.23
CA ASP A 284 -7.28 15.07 15.22
C ASP A 284 -7.02 14.19 16.46
N ASP A 285 -7.69 14.42 17.60
CA ASP A 285 -7.60 13.54 18.78
C ASP A 285 -8.44 12.28 18.59
N ILE A 286 -9.65 12.43 18.05
CA ILE A 286 -10.54 11.31 17.71
C ILE A 286 -9.85 10.39 16.70
N LEU A 287 -9.29 10.96 15.64
CA LEU A 287 -8.56 10.20 14.62
C LEU A 287 -7.28 9.56 15.16
N LEU A 288 -6.58 10.20 16.10
CA LEU A 288 -5.41 9.60 16.74
C LEU A 288 -5.80 8.39 17.60
N LYS A 289 -6.89 8.47 18.38
CA LYS A 289 -7.40 7.31 19.12
C LYS A 289 -7.84 6.18 18.21
N HIS A 290 -8.44 6.52 17.07
CA HIS A 290 -8.79 5.56 16.05
C HIS A 290 -7.56 4.91 15.41
N PHE A 291 -6.50 5.69 15.15
CA PHE A 291 -5.20 5.20 14.69
C PHE A 291 -4.53 4.24 15.70
N LEU A 292 -4.73 4.47 17.00
CA LEU A 292 -4.27 3.59 18.07
C LEU A 292 -5.16 2.35 18.29
N SER A 293 -6.33 2.28 17.65
CA SER A 293 -7.20 1.13 17.76
C SER A 293 -6.67 -0.01 16.89
N ASP A 294 -6.56 -1.21 17.48
CA ASP A 294 -6.27 -2.45 16.75
C ASP A 294 -7.49 -2.98 15.98
N GLU A 295 -8.62 -2.27 16.03
CA GLU A 295 -9.85 -2.66 15.36
C GLU A 295 -10.05 -1.94 14.02
N PRO A 296 -10.38 -2.71 12.95
CA PRO A 296 -10.46 -4.17 12.92
C PRO A 296 -9.09 -4.85 12.75
N PRO A 297 -8.96 -6.13 13.17
CA PRO A 297 -7.72 -6.90 13.03
C PRO A 297 -7.19 -6.89 11.59
N GLY A 298 -6.06 -6.20 11.36
CA GLY A 298 -5.48 -6.01 10.03
C GLY A 298 -5.51 -4.57 9.50
N ALA A 299 -5.96 -3.62 10.31
CA ALA A 299 -5.96 -2.18 10.04
C ALA A 299 -4.60 -1.61 9.58
N ARG A 300 -3.47 -2.28 9.84
CA ARG A 300 -2.12 -1.87 9.38
C ARG A 300 -1.98 -1.62 7.86
N TRP A 301 -2.98 -2.01 7.07
CA TRP A 301 -3.00 -1.86 5.61
C TRP A 301 -4.06 -0.89 5.08
N VAL A 302 -4.81 -0.30 5.99
CA VAL A 302 -5.80 0.73 5.71
C VAL A 302 -5.31 2.00 6.36
N TYR A 303 -5.42 3.09 5.62
CA TYR A 303 -4.92 4.37 6.07
C TYR A 303 -6.05 5.17 6.68
N ILE A 304 -5.72 5.96 7.69
CA ILE A 304 -6.65 6.99 8.18
C ILE A 304 -6.24 8.29 7.50
N TYR A 305 -7.16 8.91 6.75
CA TYR A 305 -6.91 10.20 6.15
C TYR A 305 -7.40 11.32 7.07
N ARG A 306 -6.56 12.33 7.32
CA ARG A 306 -6.95 13.45 8.18
C ARG A 306 -7.83 14.45 7.46
N THR A 307 -7.41 14.85 6.26
CA THR A 307 -8.17 15.80 5.44
C THR A 307 -8.70 15.11 4.19
N ALA A 308 -9.98 14.71 4.20
CA ALA A 308 -10.67 14.36 2.95
C ALA A 308 -10.68 15.61 2.08
N THR A 309 -9.82 15.62 1.07
CA THR A 309 -9.89 16.67 0.05
C THR A 309 -11.22 16.53 -0.67
N VAL A 310 -11.89 17.67 -0.85
CA VAL A 310 -13.14 17.74 -1.61
C VAL A 310 -12.84 17.23 -3.00
N ILE A 311 -13.65 16.28 -3.48
CA ILE A 311 -13.50 15.75 -4.84
C ILE A 311 -13.57 16.94 -5.81
N PRO A 312 -12.53 17.19 -6.60
CA PRO A 312 -12.51 18.35 -7.48
C PRO A 312 -13.68 18.33 -8.47
N SER A 313 -14.26 19.50 -8.75
CA SER A 313 -15.47 19.61 -9.60
C SER A 313 -15.29 19.11 -11.04
N TYR A 314 -14.05 18.92 -11.49
CA TYR A 314 -13.72 18.36 -12.81
C TYR A 314 -13.67 16.83 -12.84
N ILE A 315 -13.83 16.17 -11.69
CA ILE A 315 -13.93 14.72 -11.58
C ILE A 315 -15.38 14.30 -11.80
N THR A 316 -15.59 13.29 -12.63
CA THR A 316 -16.91 12.68 -12.80
C THR A 316 -17.27 11.94 -11.52
N VAL A 317 -18.32 12.40 -10.85
CA VAL A 317 -18.89 11.74 -9.66
C VAL A 317 -20.26 11.15 -10.02
N ILE A 318 -20.46 9.87 -9.72
CA ILE A 318 -21.73 9.18 -9.91
C ILE A 318 -22.30 8.85 -8.53
N HIS A 319 -23.42 9.47 -8.19
CA HIS A 319 -24.18 9.18 -6.98
C HIS A 319 -25.18 8.08 -7.26
N THR A 320 -25.16 7.02 -6.45
CA THR A 320 -26.03 5.84 -6.62
C THR A 320 -27.21 5.82 -5.67
N GLU A 321 -27.22 6.73 -4.70
CA GLU A 321 -28.38 7.02 -3.89
C GLU A 321 -29.42 7.70 -4.76
N SER A 322 -30.62 7.10 -4.82
CA SER A 322 -31.75 7.77 -5.44
C SER A 322 -31.95 9.10 -4.72
N SER A 323 -32.11 10.18 -5.49
CA SER A 323 -32.66 11.45 -5.03
C SER A 323 -34.13 11.24 -4.63
N ASN A 324 -34.36 10.51 -3.55
CA ASN A 324 -35.68 10.26 -2.98
C ASN A 324 -36.19 11.41 -2.11
N ASP A 325 -35.48 12.55 -2.07
CA ASP A 325 -36.00 13.82 -1.53
C ASP A 325 -36.67 14.70 -2.60
N LYS A 326 -37.41 14.06 -3.51
CA LYS A 326 -38.61 14.67 -4.09
C LYS A 326 -39.83 13.91 -3.61
N VAL A 327 -40.03 13.87 -2.30
CA VAL A 327 -41.37 13.70 -1.75
C VAL A 327 -41.98 15.09 -1.69
N GLU A 328 -42.90 15.30 -2.62
CA GLU A 328 -43.88 16.37 -2.57
C GLU A 328 -44.54 16.44 -1.18
N SER A 329 -44.45 17.59 -0.53
CA SER A 329 -45.57 18.23 0.18
C SER A 329 -45.29 19.71 0.36
#